data_AF-A0AAN8ZJP3-F1
#
_entry.id   AF-A0AAN8ZJP3-F1
#
_cell.length_a   1.000
_cell.length_b   1.000
_cell.length_c   1.000
_cell.angle_alpha   90.00
_cell.angle_beta   90.00
_cell.angle_gamma   90.00
#
_symmetry.space_group_name_H-M   'P 1'
#
loop_
_entity.id
_entity.type
_entity.pdbx_description
1 polymer ?
#
loop_
_entity_poly.entity_id
_entity_poly.type
_entity_poly.pdbx_seq_one_letter_code
_entity_poly.pdbx_strand_id
1 'polypeptide(L)' 'MLLKKGAKRRLTPFAIGSIMCRQNLKKESVVQEAQDSVLPGTGEAAFLECVSQIMDRRLDELYPKASE' A
#
# COMPACT_ATOMS: atom_id res chain seq x y z
N MET A 1 -3.56 9.60 2.62
CA MET A 1 -2.81 8.88 3.68
C MET A 1 -3.25 7.43 3.77
N LEU A 2 -2.29 6.52 3.92
CA LEU A 2 -2.45 5.06 3.80
C LEU A 2 -3.39 4.46 4.83
N LEU A 3 -3.24 4.85 6.10
CA LEU A 3 -4.12 4.40 7.19
C LEU A 3 -5.58 4.76 6.94
N LYS A 4 -5.85 5.96 6.40
CA LYS A 4 -7.21 6.40 6.06
C LYS A 4 -7.83 5.52 4.99
N LYS A 5 -7.05 5.00 4.04
CA LYS A 5 -7.53 4.12 2.95
C LYS A 5 -7.92 2.74 3.48
N GLY A 6 -7.06 2.14 4.30
CA GLY A 6 -7.37 0.86 4.97
C GLY A 6 -8.58 0.97 5.91
N ALA A 7 -8.67 2.06 6.68
CA ALA A 7 -9.80 2.32 7.56
C ALA A 7 -11.13 2.45 6.79
N LYS A 8 -11.13 3.13 5.63
CA LYS A 8 -12.32 3.20 4.74
C LYS A 8 -12.79 1.82 4.28
N ARG A 9 -11.88 0.86 4.14
CA ARG A 9 -12.19 -0.55 3.80
C ARG A 9 -12.43 -1.44 5.02
N ARG A 10 -12.63 -0.85 6.20
CA ARG A 10 -12.88 -1.55 7.48
C ARG A 10 -11.77 -2.53 7.89
N LEU A 11 -10.53 -2.26 7.48
CA LEU A 11 -9.38 -3.08 7.86
C LEU A 11 -8.91 -2.75 9.27
N THR A 12 -8.41 -3.76 9.97
CA THR A 12 -7.76 -3.57 11.27
C THR A 12 -6.40 -2.92 11.10
N PRO A 13 -5.88 -2.19 12.11
CA PRO A 13 -4.51 -1.66 12.07
C PRO A 13 -3.47 -2.74 11.77
N PHE A 14 -3.66 -3.96 12.28
CA PHE A 14 -2.81 -5.11 11.98
C PHE A 14 -2.82 -5.45 10.49
N ALA A 15 -4.00 -5.61 9.87
CA ALA A 15 -4.10 -5.90 8.44
C ALA A 15 -3.45 -4.80 7.58
N ILE A 16 -3.64 -3.53 7.94
CA ILE A 16 -3.03 -2.39 7.25
C ILE A 16 -1.50 -2.45 7.38
N GLY A 17 -0.98 -2.66 8.59
CA GLY A 17 0.45 -2.76 8.85
C GLY A 17 1.12 -3.95 8.15
N SER A 18 0.45 -5.11 8.12
CA SER A 18 0.93 -6.29 7.42
C SER A 18 1.07 -6.05 5.91
N ILE A 19 0.17 -5.28 5.29
CA ILE A 19 0.28 -4.93 3.87
C ILE A 19 1.40 -3.91 3.65
N MET A 20 1.51 -2.91 4.52
CA MET A 20 2.53 -1.86 4.38
C MET A 20 3.96 -2.37 4.54
N CYS A 21 4.22 -3.22 5.54
CA CYS A 21 5.57 -3.59 5.94
C CYS A 21 6.06 -4.91 5.35
N ARG A 22 5.17 -5.89 5.13
CA ARG A 22 5.38 -7.23 4.52
C ARG A 22 4.38 -8.23 5.12
N GLN A 23 3.58 -8.90 4.28
CA GLN A 23 2.62 -9.89 4.78
C GLN A 23 3.28 -11.22 5.17
N ASN A 24 4.30 -11.66 4.41
CA ASN A 24 5.07 -12.87 4.67
C ASN A 24 6.39 -12.84 3.88
N LEU A 25 7.21 -13.91 3.97
CA LEU A 25 8.52 -13.92 3.34
C LEU A 25 8.50 -13.77 1.81
N LYS A 26 7.40 -14.13 1.16
CA LYS A 26 7.24 -14.21 -0.30
C LYS A 26 6.62 -12.95 -0.93
N LYS A 27 6.07 -12.03 -0.12
CA LYS A 27 5.46 -10.80 -0.62
C LYS A 27 6.33 -9.60 -0.27
N GLU A 28 6.59 -8.77 -1.27
CA GLU A 28 7.21 -7.46 -1.06
C GLU A 28 6.29 -6.54 -0.27
N SER A 29 6.91 -5.59 0.43
CA SER A 29 6.19 -4.54 1.13
C SER A 29 5.80 -3.44 0.15
N VAL A 30 4.71 -2.72 0.44
CA VAL A 30 4.30 -1.56 -0.37
C VAL A 30 5.42 -0.51 -0.42
N VAL A 31 6.19 -0.37 0.66
CA VAL A 31 7.31 0.57 0.74
C VAL A 31 8.45 0.15 -0.18
N GLN A 32 8.81 -1.13 -0.19
CA GLN A 32 9.84 -1.67 -1.07
C GLN A 32 9.43 -1.56 -2.54
N GLU A 33 8.20 -1.97 -2.86
CA GLU A 33 7.65 -1.87 -4.21
C GLU A 33 7.65 -0.42 -4.72
N ALA A 34 7.35 0.56 -3.86
CA ALA A 34 7.43 1.96 -4.21
C ALA A 34 8.87 2.41 -4.46
N GLN A 35 9.81 1.94 -3.64
CA GLN A 35 11.23 2.28 -3.76
C GLN A 35 11.84 1.75 -5.07
N ASP A 36 11.41 0.56 -5.50
CA ASP A 36 11.81 -0.04 -6.77
C ASP A 36 11.11 0.60 -7.99
N SER A 37 9.99 1.29 -7.77
CA SER A 37 9.19 1.94 -8.82
C SER A 37 9.58 3.39 -9.09
N VAL A 38 10.25 4.07 -8.16
CA VAL A 38 10.64 5.49 -8.31
C VAL A 38 12.10 5.65 -8.70
N LEU A 39 12.43 6.76 -9.36
CA LEU A 39 13.82 7.07 -9.71
C LEU A 39 14.62 7.53 -8.48
N PRO A 40 15.95 7.31 -8.46
CA PRO A 40 16.82 7.91 -7.45
C PRO A 40 16.66 9.44 -7.42
N GLY A 41 16.60 10.01 -6.22
CA GLY A 41 16.38 11.46 -6.04
C GLY A 41 14.92 11.90 -6.16
N THR A 42 13.97 10.96 -6.30
CA THR A 42 12.54 11.27 -6.16
C THR A 42 12.27 11.92 -4.80
N GLY A 43 11.61 13.07 -4.82
CA GLY A 43 11.23 13.78 -3.60
C GLY A 43 10.22 13.00 -2.76
N GLU A 44 10.21 13.26 -1.46
CA GLU A 44 9.33 12.56 -0.50
C GLU A 44 7.86 12.57 -0.91
N ALA A 45 7.35 13.70 -1.41
CA ALA A 45 5.96 13.83 -1.84
C ALA A 45 5.59 12.84 -2.96
N ALA A 46 6.44 12.74 -3.99
CA ALA A 46 6.24 11.83 -5.12
C ALA A 46 6.40 10.36 -4.70
N PHE A 47 7.34 10.08 -3.78
CA PHE A 47 7.46 8.75 -3.18
C PHE A 47 6.19 8.35 -2.42
N LEU A 48 5.67 9.23 -1.55
CA LEU A 48 4.45 8.97 -0.79
C LEU A 48 3.22 8.83 -1.70
N GLU A 49 3.19 9.53 -2.83
CA GLU A 49 2.17 9.33 -3.86
C GLU A 49 2.25 7.94 -4.48
N CYS A 50 3.45 7.48 -4.85
CA CYS A 50 3.68 6.13 -5.36
C CYS A 50 3.23 5.06 -4.36
N VAL A 51 3.66 5.16 -3.09
CA VAL A 51 3.23 4.27 -1.99
C VAL A 51 1.69 4.27 -1.89
N SER A 52 1.06 5.43 -2.00
CA SER A 52 -0.40 5.58 -1.94
C SER A 52 -1.12 4.88 -3.10
N GLN A 53 -0.57 4.92 -4.32
CA GLN A 53 -1.11 4.24 -5.49
C GLN A 53 -0.95 2.72 -5.40
N ILE A 54 0.23 2.24 -5.01
CA ILE A 54 0.48 0.81 -4.80
C ILE A 54 -0.46 0.25 -3.73
N MET A 55 -0.67 1.00 -2.64
CA MET A 55 -1.62 0.59 -1.60
C MET A 55 -3.05 0.46 -2.14
N ASP A 56 -3.50 1.31 -3.05
CA ASP A 56 -4.83 1.14 -3.67
C ASP A 56 -4.91 -0.17 -4.44
N ARG A 57 -3.90 -0.45 -5.28
CA ARG A 57 -3.81 -1.70 -6.05
C ARG A 57 -3.84 -2.92 -5.13
N ARG A 58 -3.00 -2.95 -4.10
CA ARG A 58 -2.95 -4.06 -3.12
C ARG A 58 -4.26 -4.25 -2.38
N LEU A 59 -4.91 -3.15 -2.01
CA LEU A 59 -6.21 -3.21 -1.37
C LEU A 59 -7.29 -3.72 -2.33
N ASP A 60 -7.25 -3.36 -3.61
CA ASP A 60 -8.20 -3.86 -4.62
C ASP A 60 -7.97 -5.35 -4.93
N GLU A 61 -6.71 -5.81 -4.95
CA GLU A 61 -6.35 -7.22 -5.11
C GLU A 61 -6.83 -8.09 -3.92
N LEU A 62 -6.62 -7.62 -2.69
CA LEU A 62 -6.89 -8.39 -1.47
C LEU A 62 -8.33 -8.23 -0.97
N TYR A 63 -8.92 -7.07 -1.21
CA TYR A 63 -10.26 -6.70 -0.77
C TYR A 63 -10.98 -6.03 -1.95
N PRO A 64 -11.39 -6.83 -2.96
CA PRO A 64 -12.16 -6.34 -4.09
C PRO A 64 -13.38 -5.61 -3.57
N LYS A 65 -13.67 -4.43 -4.14
CA LYS A 65 -14.93 -3.77 -3.87
C LYS A 65 -16.03 -4.70 -4.35
N ALA A 66 -17.02 -4.98 -3.50
CA ALA A 66 -18.25 -5.60 -3.97
C ALA A 66 -18.78 -4.72 -5.11
N SER A 67 -19.07 -5.33 -6.27
CA SER A 67 -19.84 -4.68 -7.32
C SER A 67 -21.13 -4.15 -6.69
N GLU A 68 -21.28 -2.83 -6.65
CA GLU A 68 -22.56 -2.16 -6.35
C GLU A 68 -23.66 -2.62 -7.30
#